data_AF-A0A358PX15-F1
#
_entry.id   AF-A0A358PX15-F1
#
_cell.length_a   1.000
_cell.length_b   1.000
_cell.length_c   1.000
_cell.angle_alpha   90.00
_cell.angle_beta   90.00
_cell.angle_gamma   90.00
#
_symmetry.space_group_name_H-M   'P 1'
#
loop_
_entity.id
_entity.type
_entity.pdbx_description
1 polymer ?
#
loop_
_entity_poly.entity_id
_entity_poly.type
_entity_poly.pdbx_seq_one_letter_code
_entity_poly.pdbx_strand_id
1 'polypeptide(L)'
;MTENSFIQKVIDSYFEELTIELDELKKMLKEVMPVEGYVDSEMFEEDGVMTFVLKDYYNEDKWDAADLLCKLKINSEGIIQVVEHDIPQFFNDINKKIVLFLSGLVGKTLNYKVKDDDIDPLDPVVDYLYDETKGL
;
A
#
# COMPACT_ATOMS: atom_id res chain seq x y z
N MET A 1 27.35 -12.28 15.13
CA MET A 1 26.59 -11.48 14.14
C MET A 1 25.13 -11.65 14.48
N THR A 2 24.40 -10.59 14.80
CA THR A 2 22.96 -10.65 15.04
C THR A 2 22.29 -10.83 13.69
N GLU A 3 21.58 -11.95 13.50
CA GLU A 3 20.77 -12.17 12.29
C GLU A 3 19.77 -11.02 12.14
N ASN A 4 19.86 -10.31 11.02
CA ASN A 4 18.90 -9.28 10.69
C ASN A 4 17.67 -9.98 10.12
N SER A 5 16.68 -10.24 10.99
CA SER A 5 15.45 -10.98 10.67
C SER A 5 14.73 -10.45 9.43
N PHE A 6 14.84 -9.15 9.15
CA PHE A 6 14.31 -8.53 7.93
C PHE A 6 15.02 -8.99 6.67
N ILE A 7 16.36 -9.05 6.67
CA ILE A 7 17.13 -9.51 5.50
C ILE A 7 16.81 -10.97 5.23
N GLN A 8 16.66 -11.80 6.27
CA GLN A 8 16.27 -13.19 6.10
C GLN A 8 14.89 -13.30 5.45
N LYS A 9 13.90 -12.54 5.93
CA LYS A 9 12.56 -12.48 5.32
C LYS A 9 12.57 -12.03 3.85
N VAL A 10 13.44 -11.08 3.47
CA VAL A 10 13.59 -10.65 2.07
C VAL A 10 14.20 -11.75 1.20
N ILE A 11 15.22 -12.45 1.72
CA ILE A 11 15.83 -13.60 1.04
C ILE A 11 14.79 -14.71 0.84
N ASP A 12 14.14 -15.14 1.91
CA ASP A 12 13.09 -16.17 1.86
C ASP A 12 11.97 -15.73 0.90
N SER A 13 11.64 -14.43 0.92
CA SER A 13 10.67 -13.82 0.01
C SER A 13 11.03 -13.87 -1.46
N TYR A 14 12.31 -13.77 -1.82
CA TYR A 14 12.74 -13.73 -3.22
C TYR A 14 12.79 -15.13 -3.85
N PHE A 15 12.95 -16.17 -3.04
CA PHE A 15 13.15 -17.55 -3.51
C PHE A 15 11.96 -18.48 -3.28
N GLU A 16 10.98 -18.10 -2.45
CA GLU A 16 9.70 -18.79 -2.33
C GLU A 16 8.60 -18.08 -3.14
N GLU A 17 7.78 -18.84 -3.88
CA GLU A 17 6.55 -18.31 -4.48
C GLU A 17 5.58 -17.88 -3.37
N LEU A 18 5.69 -16.61 -2.99
CA LEU A 18 4.86 -16.01 -1.96
C LEU A 18 3.77 -15.17 -2.62
N THR A 19 2.53 -15.61 -2.38
CA THR A 19 1.35 -14.76 -2.56
C THR A 19 1.27 -13.81 -1.38
N ILE A 20 1.15 -12.51 -1.65
CA ILE A 20 0.99 -11.46 -0.62
C ILE A 20 -0.41 -10.86 -0.75
N GLU A 21 -1.10 -10.69 0.38
CA GLU A 21 -2.37 -9.96 0.41
C GLU A 21 -2.12 -8.44 0.38
N LEU A 22 -2.97 -7.67 -0.30
CA LEU A 22 -2.82 -6.21 -0.38
C LEU A 22 -2.75 -5.54 1.01
N ASP A 23 -3.59 -5.97 1.95
CA ASP A 23 -3.59 -5.44 3.31
C ASP A 23 -2.33 -5.82 4.10
N GLU A 24 -1.75 -6.98 3.83
CA GLU A 24 -0.46 -7.37 4.40
C GLU A 24 0.66 -6.51 3.83
N LEU A 25 0.67 -6.28 2.52
CA LEU A 25 1.62 -5.38 1.87
C LEU A 25 1.57 -3.96 2.46
N LYS A 26 0.36 -3.41 2.66
CA LYS A 26 0.17 -2.10 3.31
C LYS A 26 0.78 -2.05 4.71
N LYS A 27 0.61 -3.12 5.51
CA LYS A 27 1.24 -3.23 6.85
C LYS A 27 2.76 -3.29 6.76
N MET A 28 3.31 -4.11 5.86
CA MET A 28 4.76 -4.23 5.68
C MET A 28 5.39 -2.90 5.25
N LEU A 29 4.73 -2.15 4.35
CA LEU A 29 5.18 -0.81 3.95
C LEU A 29 5.26 0.14 5.14
N LYS A 30 4.24 0.13 6.02
CA LYS A 30 4.24 0.92 7.25
C LYS A 30 5.35 0.56 8.23
N GLU A 31 5.81 -0.69 8.23
CA GLU A 31 6.93 -1.13 9.08
C GLU A 31 8.30 -0.75 8.51
N VAL A 32 8.42 -0.69 7.18
CA VAL A 32 9.70 -0.54 6.49
C VAL A 32 9.99 0.92 6.11
N MET A 33 8.94 1.70 5.83
CA MET A 33 9.03 3.09 5.40
C MET A 33 8.59 4.04 6.53
N PRO A 34 9.08 5.28 6.56
CA PRO A 34 8.62 6.30 7.50
C PRO A 34 7.22 6.81 7.09
N VAL A 35 6.20 6.00 7.34
CA VAL A 35 4.79 6.33 7.09
C VAL A 35 4.26 7.13 8.28
N GLU A 36 3.86 8.38 8.04
CA GLU A 36 3.32 9.26 9.08
C GLU A 36 1.85 8.97 9.35
N GLY A 37 1.09 8.55 8.34
CA GLY A 37 -0.34 8.30 8.42
C GLY A 37 -0.74 6.83 8.23
N TYR A 38 -1.58 6.60 7.24
CA TYR A 38 -2.01 5.27 6.82
C TYR A 38 -1.68 5.03 5.33
N VAL A 39 -1.41 3.77 5.01
CA VAL A 39 -1.11 3.38 3.62
C VAL A 39 -2.42 3.04 2.92
N ASP A 40 -2.68 3.68 1.79
CA ASP A 40 -3.78 3.29 0.91
C ASP A 40 -3.33 3.14 -0.55
N SER A 41 -4.20 2.57 -1.38
CA SER A 41 -3.89 2.20 -2.75
C SER A 41 -4.96 2.67 -3.73
N GLU A 42 -4.54 3.34 -4.79
CA GLU A 42 -5.38 3.56 -5.97
C GLU A 42 -5.10 2.47 -7.01
N MET A 43 -6.14 2.00 -7.69
CA MET A 43 -6.08 0.92 -8.67
C MET A 43 -6.57 1.40 -10.03
N PHE A 44 -5.81 1.10 -11.09
CA PHE A 44 -6.19 1.43 -12.45
C PHE A 44 -5.76 0.30 -13.39
N GLU A 45 -6.63 -0.09 -14.32
CA GLU A 45 -6.34 -1.08 -15.35
C GLU A 45 -6.17 -0.38 -16.70
N GLU A 46 -5.03 -0.60 -17.36
CA GLU A 46 -4.74 -0.08 -18.70
C GLU A 46 -4.06 -1.19 -19.51
N ASP A 47 -4.57 -1.49 -20.71
CA ASP A 47 -4.03 -2.52 -21.61
C ASP A 47 -3.83 -3.91 -20.97
N GLY A 48 -4.69 -4.30 -20.02
CA GLY A 48 -4.61 -5.58 -19.30
C GLY A 48 -3.50 -5.64 -18.24
N VAL A 49 -2.89 -4.49 -17.92
CA VAL A 49 -1.95 -4.32 -16.82
C VAL A 49 -2.64 -3.58 -15.68
N MET A 50 -2.70 -4.22 -14.52
CA MET A 50 -3.22 -3.59 -13.31
C MET A 50 -2.12 -2.79 -12.62
N THR A 51 -2.38 -1.52 -12.36
CA THR A 51 -1.45 -0.62 -11.68
C THR A 51 -1.98 -0.27 -10.29
N PHE A 52 -1.16 -0.51 -9.27
CA PHE A 52 -1.41 -0.07 -7.90
C PHE A 52 -0.53 1.12 -7.57
N VAL A 53 -1.10 2.18 -7.03
CA VAL A 53 -0.35 3.33 -6.52
C VAL A 53 -0.53 3.38 -5.01
N LEU A 54 0.51 2.99 -4.26
CA LEU A 54 0.50 3.02 -2.81
C LEU A 54 1.05 4.36 -2.31
N LYS A 55 0.28 5.02 -1.44
CA LYS A 55 0.57 6.37 -0.93
C LYS A 55 0.46 6.38 0.59
N ASP A 56 1.26 7.24 1.22
CA ASP A 56 1.07 7.61 2.62
C ASP A 56 0.05 8.75 2.70
N TYR A 57 -1.07 8.47 3.36
CA TYR A 57 -2.10 9.46 3.65
C TYR A 57 -1.98 9.89 5.11
N TYR A 58 -1.39 11.05 5.32
CA TYR A 58 -1.39 11.70 6.63
C TYR A 58 -2.75 12.35 6.91
N ASN A 59 -3.38 12.00 8.03
CA ASN A 59 -4.69 12.54 8.37
C ASN A 59 -4.59 13.67 9.40
N GLU A 60 -4.72 14.91 8.92
CA GLU A 60 -5.15 16.07 9.71
C GLU A 60 -6.14 16.91 8.87
N ASP A 61 -7.33 16.35 8.61
CA ASP A 61 -8.48 17.05 7.97
C ASP A 61 -8.30 17.58 6.52
N LYS A 62 -7.19 17.33 5.81
CA LYS A 62 -6.99 17.88 4.45
C LYS A 62 -6.30 16.99 3.42
N TRP A 63 -6.91 17.03 2.24
CA TRP A 63 -6.59 16.48 0.92
C TRP A 63 -5.18 16.69 0.30
N ASP A 64 -4.19 17.27 0.99
CA ASP A 64 -3.06 17.91 0.26
C ASP A 64 -1.67 17.25 0.40
N ALA A 65 -1.50 16.18 1.16
CA ALA A 65 -0.19 15.52 1.30
C ALA A 65 -0.31 14.01 1.11
N ALA A 66 -0.25 13.57 -0.14
CA ALA A 66 -0.07 12.16 -0.47
C ALA A 66 1.35 11.97 -1.01
N ASP A 67 2.25 11.48 -0.16
CA ASP A 67 3.62 11.14 -0.55
C ASP A 67 3.64 9.71 -1.11
N LEU A 68 4.12 9.56 -2.34
CA LEU A 68 4.15 8.28 -3.06
C LEU A 68 5.08 7.30 -2.34
N LEU A 69 4.57 6.13 -1.96
CA LEU A 69 5.41 5.06 -1.39
C LEU A 69 6.00 4.20 -2.49
N CYS A 70 5.15 3.61 -3.32
CA CYS A 70 5.56 2.89 -4.53
C CYS A 70 4.37 2.71 -5.49
N LYS A 71 4.70 2.40 -6.75
CA LYS A 71 3.74 1.95 -7.76
C LYS A 71 4.09 0.53 -8.19
N LEU A 72 3.08 -0.34 -8.24
CA LEU A 72 3.21 -1.71 -8.73
C LEU A 72 2.53 -1.84 -10.08
N LYS A 73 3.16 -2.54 -11.02
CA LYS A 73 2.50 -3.00 -12.25
C LYS A 73 2.38 -4.51 -12.22
N ILE A 74 1.16 -4.99 -12.44
CA ILE A 74 0.78 -6.38 -12.24
C ILE A 74 0.20 -6.91 -13.56
N ASN A 75 0.66 -8.09 -13.96
CA ASN A 75 0.13 -8.74 -15.16
C ASN A 75 -1.23 -9.42 -14.89
N SER A 76 -1.79 -10.01 -15.94
CA SER A 76 -3.05 -10.76 -15.88
C SER A 76 -3.03 -11.98 -14.94
N GLU A 77 -1.86 -12.48 -14.56
CA GLU A 77 -1.69 -13.60 -13.62
C GLU A 77 -1.61 -13.14 -12.16
N GLY A 78 -1.67 -11.83 -11.91
CA GLY A 78 -1.53 -11.26 -10.57
C GLY A 78 -0.07 -11.10 -10.12
N ILE A 79 0.90 -11.29 -11.02
CA ILE A 79 2.34 -11.19 -10.71
C ILE A 79 2.82 -9.75 -10.84
N ILE A 80 3.51 -9.27 -9.81
CA ILE A 80 4.16 -7.96 -9.80
C ILE A 80 5.36 -7.98 -10.75
N GLN A 81 5.26 -7.23 -11.85
CA GLN A 81 6.32 -7.12 -12.87
C GLN A 81 7.26 -5.94 -12.62
N VAL A 82 6.72 -4.84 -12.10
CA VAL A 82 7.47 -3.59 -11.90
C VAL A 82 7.10 -3.00 -10.55
N VAL A 83 8.13 -2.48 -9.85
CA VAL A 83 8.00 -1.68 -8.63
C VAL A 83 8.71 -0.35 -8.90
N GLU A 84 7.96 0.74 -8.98
CA GLU A 84 8.48 2.10 -9.15
C GLU A 84 8.44 2.84 -7.80
N HIS A 85 9.48 3.62 -7.47
CA HIS A 85 9.56 4.41 -6.24
C HIS A 85 10.36 5.69 -6.47
N ASP A 86 10.22 6.69 -5.58
CA ASP A 86 10.95 7.96 -5.69
C ASP A 86 12.19 8.07 -4.78
N ILE A 87 12.48 7.01 -4.02
CA ILE A 87 13.52 7.01 -2.97
C ILE A 87 14.84 7.58 -3.52
N PRO A 88 15.42 8.60 -2.85
CA PRO A 88 16.68 9.20 -3.28
C PRO A 88 17.82 8.19 -3.38
N GLN A 89 18.73 8.39 -4.35
CA GLN A 89 19.89 7.53 -4.60
C GLN A 89 20.94 7.50 -3.47
N PHE A 90 20.70 8.22 -2.37
CA PHE A 90 21.56 8.20 -1.19
C PHE A 90 21.26 6.97 -0.33
N PHE A 91 22.13 5.97 -0.40
CA PHE A 91 21.99 4.71 0.35
C PHE A 91 22.45 4.83 1.81
N ASN A 92 21.68 5.55 2.64
CA ASN A 92 21.74 5.36 4.08
C ASN A 92 21.12 3.98 4.44
N ASP A 93 21.29 3.54 5.69
CA ASP A 93 20.85 2.19 6.07
C ASP A 93 19.31 2.01 6.06
N ILE A 94 18.55 3.10 6.13
CA ILE A 94 17.09 3.09 5.99
C ILE A 94 16.72 2.85 4.52
N ASN A 95 17.24 3.67 3.60
CA ASN A 95 16.98 3.59 2.17
C ASN A 95 17.41 2.23 1.58
N LYS A 96 18.53 1.65 2.05
CA LYS A 96 18.94 0.29 1.64
C LYS A 96 17.88 -0.76 2.00
N LYS A 97 17.31 -0.69 3.20
CA LYS A 97 16.29 -1.65 3.65
C LYS A 97 15.02 -1.51 2.81
N ILE A 98 14.58 -0.28 2.55
CA ILE A 98 13.38 -0.01 1.75
C ILE A 98 13.59 -0.53 0.32
N VAL A 99 14.72 -0.19 -0.33
CA VAL A 99 15.01 -0.64 -1.70
C VAL A 99 15.10 -2.16 -1.79
N LEU A 100 15.72 -2.82 -0.81
CA LEU A 100 15.78 -4.29 -0.76
C LEU A 100 14.39 -4.92 -0.64
N PHE A 101 13.53 -4.36 0.23
CA PHE A 101 12.15 -4.82 0.35
C PHE A 101 11.36 -4.64 -0.94
N LEU A 102 11.39 -3.44 -1.52
CA LEU A 102 10.68 -3.13 -2.77
C LEU A 102 11.16 -4.00 -3.93
N SER A 103 12.47 -4.22 -4.05
CA SER A 103 13.04 -5.12 -5.05
C SER A 103 12.58 -6.57 -4.86
N GLY A 104 12.37 -6.98 -3.61
CA GLY A 104 11.87 -8.31 -3.27
C GLY A 104 10.38 -8.53 -3.62
N LEU A 105 9.62 -7.49 -3.97
CA LEU A 105 8.22 -7.63 -4.38
C LEU A 105 8.09 -8.11 -5.83
N VAL A 106 9.09 -7.84 -6.68
CA VAL A 106 9.06 -8.26 -8.09
C VAL A 106 9.01 -9.78 -8.18
N GLY A 107 8.10 -10.30 -9.00
CA GLY A 107 7.87 -11.74 -9.18
C GLY A 107 6.90 -12.36 -8.18
N LYS A 108 6.45 -11.62 -7.16
CA LYS A 108 5.42 -12.11 -6.23
C LYS A 108 4.02 -11.94 -6.80
N THR A 109 3.12 -12.83 -6.37
CA THR A 109 1.69 -12.72 -6.67
C THR A 109 1.03 -11.80 -5.66
N LEU A 110 0.35 -10.75 -6.11
CA LEU A 110 -0.49 -9.92 -5.24
C LEU A 110 -1.93 -10.42 -5.28
N ASN A 111 -2.43 -10.91 -4.15
CA ASN A 111 -3.85 -11.18 -4.00
C ASN A 111 -4.56 -9.90 -3.52
N TYR A 112 -5.15 -9.20 -4.48
CA TYR A 112 -5.86 -7.95 -4.27
C TYR A 112 -7.36 -8.05 -4.52
N LYS A 113 -7.89 -9.28 -4.71
CA LYS A 113 -9.32 -9.49 -5.00
C LYS A 113 -10.14 -8.61 -4.07
N VAL A 114 -10.70 -7.56 -4.66
CA VAL A 114 -11.65 -6.66 -4.02
C VAL A 114 -12.68 -7.61 -3.45
N LYS A 115 -12.93 -7.56 -2.15
CA LYS A 115 -14.17 -8.16 -1.67
C LYS A 115 -15.24 -7.45 -2.46
N ASP A 116 -15.89 -8.15 -3.39
CA ASP A 116 -17.21 -7.78 -3.87
C ASP A 116 -18.13 -7.89 -2.66
N ASP A 117 -17.98 -6.93 -1.75
CA ASP A 117 -18.94 -6.60 -0.75
C ASP A 117 -20.04 -5.92 -1.58
N ASP A 118 -21.13 -6.66 -1.81
CA ASP A 118 -22.49 -6.14 -2.04
C ASP A 118 -22.90 -5.24 -0.86
N ILE A 119 -22.11 -4.21 -0.57
CA ILE A 119 -22.42 -3.13 0.35
C ILE A 119 -22.86 -1.97 -0.52
N ASP A 120 -24.18 -1.91 -0.65
CA ASP A 120 -24.95 -0.77 -1.11
C ASP A 120 -24.28 0.54 -0.63
N PRO A 121 -23.83 1.43 -1.54
CA PRO A 121 -23.23 2.67 -1.12
C PRO A 121 -24.36 3.60 -0.65
N LEU A 122 -24.19 4.11 0.57
CA LEU A 122 -24.90 5.26 1.19
C LEU A 122 -25.98 4.88 2.22
N ASP A 123 -25.55 4.65 3.47
CA ASP A 123 -26.29 5.28 4.58
C ASP A 123 -25.73 6.70 4.75
N PRO A 124 -26.53 7.76 4.53
CA PRO A 124 -26.06 9.12 4.67
C PRO A 124 -25.69 9.41 6.13
N VAL A 125 -24.43 9.79 6.35
CA VAL A 125 -23.96 10.39 7.60
C VAL A 125 -24.51 11.82 7.68
N VAL A 126 -25.78 11.98 8.06
CA VAL A 126 -26.29 13.27 8.56
C VAL A 126 -27.41 12.98 9.56
N ASP A 127 -27.12 13.02 10.87
CA ASP A 127 -28.18 13.13 11.89
C ASP A 127 -27.71 13.76 13.21
N TYR A 128 -26.79 14.73 13.16
CA TYR A 128 -26.43 15.52 14.35
C TYR A 128 -26.36 17.04 14.14
N LEU A 129 -26.96 17.58 13.07
CA LEU A 129 -26.97 19.04 12.81
C LEU A 129 -28.36 19.69 12.69
N TYR A 130 -29.43 19.02 13.11
CA TYR A 130 -30.72 19.68 13.34
C TYR A 130 -31.16 19.54 14.79
N ASP A 131 -30.56 20.38 15.62
CA ASP A 131 -31.11 20.78 16.91
C ASP A 131 -32.34 21.68 16.65
N GLU A 132 -33.49 21.07 16.33
CA GLU A 132 -34.79 21.74 16.19
C GLU A 132 -35.72 21.47 17.39
N THR A 133 -35.19 21.59 18.61
CA THR A 133 -36.03 21.88 19.79
C THR A 133 -35.64 23.19 20.46
N LYS A 134 -35.49 24.23 19.62
CA LYS A 134 -35.83 25.61 19.99
C LYS A 134 -37.02 26.06 19.15
N GLY A 135 -38.22 25.90 19.69
CA GLY A 135 -39.40 26.61 19.19
C GLY A 135 -40.71 25.84 19.27
N LEU A 136 -41.31 25.77 20.46
CA LEU A 136 -42.66 26.27 20.80
C LEU A 136 -43.03 25.85 22.23
#